data_AF-V4Y0W8-F1
#
_entry.id   AF-V4Y0W8-F1
#
_cell.length_a   1.000
_cell.length_b   1.000
_cell.length_c   1.000
_cell.angle_alpha   90.00
_cell.angle_beta   90.00
_cell.angle_gamma   90.00
#
_symmetry.space_group_name_H-M   'P 1'
#
loop_
_entity.id
_entity.type
_entity.pdbx_description
1 polymer ?
#
loop_
_entity_poly.entity_id
_entity_poly.type
_entity_poly.pdbx_seq_one_letter_code
_entity_poly.pdbx_strand_id
1 'polypeptide(L)'
;MTQPLAPALAATNARLTAPAPAPVLGLHHYAYRAKDAEETRHFYEDILGLPLYHIIQSDHVPSTGEYCPYTHFFFRLSDGSYIAFFDLGDDQAALPSPNTPGWVNHIAFSVGDLVDLANMKTRLQAHGIDVIGITDHHVFKSIYFFDPNGVRLELTVQLASAQDMAKDSTHARARLNEWTARKNEWRAERASDSGVGTATKLTPLHNDRPEIG
;
A
#
# COMPACT_ATOMS: atom_id res chain seq x y z
N MET A 1 3.02 64.43 -13.09
CA MET A 1 4.03 63.45 -12.63
C MET A 1 3.46 62.06 -12.85
N THR A 2 3.78 61.46 -13.99
CA THR A 2 3.31 60.14 -14.43
C THR A 2 4.28 59.08 -13.90
N GLN A 3 3.82 58.18 -13.04
CA GLN A 3 4.59 57.00 -12.64
C GLN A 3 4.78 56.08 -13.87
N PRO A 4 5.97 55.51 -14.09
CA PRO A 4 6.16 54.51 -15.12
C PRO A 4 5.57 53.17 -14.65
N LEU A 5 4.81 52.51 -15.54
CA LEU A 5 4.37 51.13 -15.38
C LEU A 5 5.59 50.20 -15.31
N ALA A 6 5.63 49.34 -14.30
CA ALA A 6 6.61 48.27 -14.19
C ALA A 6 6.47 47.29 -15.37
N PRO A 7 7.58 46.78 -15.93
CA PRO A 7 7.51 45.82 -17.03
C PRO A 7 6.92 44.50 -16.53
N ALA A 8 5.96 43.97 -17.28
CA ALA A 8 5.44 42.62 -17.06
C ALA A 8 6.59 41.61 -17.23
N LEU A 9 6.89 40.87 -16.16
CA LEU A 9 7.73 39.69 -16.22
C LEU A 9 7.06 38.67 -17.15
N ALA A 10 7.54 38.59 -18.38
CA ALA A 10 7.23 37.50 -19.27
C ALA A 10 7.78 36.22 -18.63
N ALA A 11 6.88 35.42 -18.06
CA ALA A 11 7.21 34.07 -17.62
C ALA A 11 7.56 33.25 -18.87
N THR A 12 8.85 33.18 -19.19
CA THR A 12 9.40 32.20 -20.12
C THR A 12 9.23 30.83 -19.49
N ASN A 13 8.06 30.23 -19.74
CA ASN A 13 7.82 28.80 -19.56
C ASN A 13 8.62 28.03 -20.62
N ALA A 14 9.95 28.09 -20.52
CA ALA A 14 10.81 27.06 -21.07
C ALA A 14 10.61 25.83 -20.18
N ARG A 15 9.48 25.12 -20.37
CA ARG A 15 9.37 23.75 -19.90
C ARG A 15 10.48 22.99 -20.62
N LEU A 16 11.55 22.70 -19.90
CA LEU A 16 12.54 21.72 -20.33
C LEU A 16 11.77 20.47 -20.76
N THR A 17 11.94 20.07 -22.02
CA THR A 17 11.29 18.87 -22.55
C THR A 17 11.96 17.68 -21.90
N ALA A 18 11.40 17.22 -20.78
CA ALA A 18 11.84 15.97 -20.18
C ALA A 18 11.68 14.85 -21.20
N PRO A 19 12.60 13.86 -21.23
CA PRO A 19 12.39 12.67 -22.04
C PRO A 19 11.09 11.99 -21.63
N ALA A 20 10.47 11.27 -22.57
CA ALA A 20 9.35 10.40 -22.23
C ALA A 20 9.79 9.42 -21.13
N PRO A 21 8.94 9.13 -20.13
CA PRO A 21 9.28 8.17 -19.09
C PRO A 21 9.53 6.81 -19.73
N ALA A 22 10.58 6.11 -19.28
CA ALA A 22 10.75 4.71 -19.61
C ALA A 22 9.58 3.89 -19.02
N PRO A 23 9.15 2.81 -19.68
CA PRO A 23 8.08 1.96 -19.15
C PRO A 23 8.54 1.26 -17.88
N VAL A 24 7.75 1.38 -16.81
CA VAL A 24 7.90 0.55 -15.61
C VAL A 24 7.22 -0.78 -15.88
N LEU A 25 8.00 -1.87 -15.84
CA LEU A 25 7.54 -3.18 -16.31
C LEU A 25 6.71 -3.95 -15.27
N GLY A 26 7.01 -3.77 -13.98
CA GLY A 26 6.36 -4.48 -12.90
C GLY A 26 6.97 -4.13 -11.54
N LEU A 27 6.49 -4.81 -10.49
CA LEU A 27 7.10 -4.73 -9.17
C LEU A 27 8.43 -5.48 -9.21
N HIS A 28 9.52 -4.80 -8.82
CA HIS A 28 10.80 -5.48 -8.66
C HIS A 28 10.90 -6.05 -7.25
N HIS A 29 10.86 -5.17 -6.23
CA HIS A 29 10.68 -5.58 -4.84
C HIS A 29 10.10 -4.44 -4.01
N TYR A 30 9.59 -4.79 -2.82
CA TYR A 30 9.29 -3.84 -1.76
C TYR A 30 10.00 -4.30 -0.48
N ALA A 31 10.62 -3.37 0.27
CA ALA A 31 11.39 -3.70 1.46
C ALA A 31 10.79 -3.11 2.75
N TYR A 32 10.71 -3.94 3.79
CA TYR A 32 10.33 -3.55 5.14
C TYR A 32 11.51 -3.62 6.11
N ARG A 33 11.33 -3.07 7.31
CA ARG A 33 12.20 -3.37 8.45
C ARG A 33 11.73 -4.68 9.09
N ALA A 34 12.66 -5.58 9.35
CA ALA A 34 12.46 -6.74 10.20
C ALA A 34 13.01 -6.46 11.60
N LYS A 35 12.28 -6.93 12.61
CA LYS A 35 12.74 -6.99 14.00
C LYS A 35 13.79 -8.09 14.17
N ASP A 36 13.53 -9.26 13.59
CA ASP A 36 14.38 -10.44 13.63
C ASP A 36 14.26 -11.20 12.30
N ALA A 37 15.39 -11.54 11.69
CA ALA A 37 15.44 -12.19 10.40
C ALA A 37 14.89 -13.63 10.39
N GLU A 38 15.09 -14.41 11.45
CA GLU A 38 14.63 -15.80 11.51
C GLU A 38 13.13 -15.88 11.80
N GLU A 39 12.61 -15.04 12.69
CA GLU A 39 11.17 -14.91 12.93
C GLU A 39 10.44 -14.50 11.64
N THR A 40 11.03 -13.56 10.89
CA THR A 40 10.50 -13.15 9.58
C THR A 40 10.61 -14.27 8.54
N ARG A 41 11.74 -14.99 8.47
CA ARG A 41 11.91 -16.14 7.57
C ARG A 41 10.90 -17.24 7.87
N HIS A 42 10.75 -17.63 9.14
CA HIS A 42 9.77 -18.65 9.53
C HIS A 42 8.36 -18.29 9.04
N PHE A 43 7.96 -17.03 9.21
CA PHE A 43 6.65 -16.59 8.75
C PHE A 43 6.51 -16.61 7.21
N TYR A 44 7.44 -16.00 6.48
CA TYR A 44 7.31 -15.85 5.03
C TYR A 44 7.61 -17.13 4.26
N GLU A 45 8.58 -17.93 4.70
CA GLU A 45 8.98 -19.16 4.04
C GLU A 45 8.18 -20.36 4.53
N ASP A 46 8.15 -20.64 5.82
CA ASP A 46 7.53 -21.88 6.31
C ASP A 46 6.00 -21.75 6.34
N ILE A 47 5.47 -20.61 6.78
CA ILE A 47 4.03 -20.42 6.94
C ILE A 47 3.39 -19.96 5.63
N LEU A 48 3.87 -18.86 5.02
CA LEU A 48 3.31 -18.36 3.76
C LEU A 48 3.78 -19.12 2.52
N GLY A 49 4.89 -19.86 2.59
CA GLY A 49 5.38 -20.66 1.47
C GLY A 49 6.19 -19.89 0.43
N LEU A 50 6.66 -18.67 0.74
CA LEU A 50 7.51 -17.89 -0.16
C LEU A 50 8.97 -18.24 0.07
N PRO A 51 9.69 -18.81 -0.92
CA PRO A 51 11.07 -19.24 -0.72
C PRO A 51 11.99 -18.05 -0.42
N LEU A 52 12.84 -18.18 0.60
CA LEU A 52 13.97 -17.28 0.80
C LEU A 52 14.93 -17.45 -0.38
N TYR A 53 15.14 -16.39 -1.13
CA TYR A 53 15.77 -16.48 -2.45
C TYR A 53 17.12 -15.78 -2.53
N HIS A 54 17.27 -14.65 -1.84
CA HIS A 54 18.49 -13.86 -1.89
C HIS A 54 18.78 -13.20 -0.54
N ILE A 55 20.05 -12.97 -0.26
CA ILE A 55 20.53 -12.30 0.94
C ILE A 55 21.76 -11.44 0.61
N ILE A 56 21.81 -10.24 1.18
CA ILE A 56 22.90 -9.28 1.08
C ILE A 56 23.24 -8.85 2.50
N GLN A 57 24.53 -8.86 2.83
CA GLN A 57 25.02 -8.40 4.13
C GLN A 57 26.07 -7.33 3.90
N SER A 58 25.97 -6.23 4.63
CA SER A 58 26.94 -5.15 4.57
C SER A 58 26.94 -4.37 5.88
N ASP A 59 28.06 -3.74 6.17
CA ASP A 59 28.23 -2.77 7.27
C ASP A 59 28.05 -1.32 6.80
N HIS A 60 27.95 -1.09 5.49
CA HIS A 60 27.73 0.22 4.90
C HIS A 60 26.61 0.20 3.85
N VAL A 61 25.78 1.24 3.84
CA VAL A 61 24.70 1.40 2.85
C VAL A 61 25.30 1.83 1.50
N PRO A 62 25.18 1.04 0.41
CA PRO A 62 25.88 1.33 -0.84
C PRO A 62 25.50 2.67 -1.50
N SER A 63 24.26 3.13 -1.31
CA SER A 63 23.75 4.35 -1.94
C SER A 63 24.11 5.62 -1.18
N THR A 64 24.35 5.54 0.14
CA THR A 64 24.60 6.71 1.00
C THR A 64 25.99 6.70 1.65
N GLY A 65 26.66 5.55 1.72
CA GLY A 65 27.91 5.35 2.44
C GLY A 65 27.77 5.34 3.96
N GLU A 66 26.55 5.38 4.49
CA GLU A 66 26.28 5.37 5.93
C GLU A 66 26.72 4.05 6.56
N TYR A 67 27.44 4.11 7.68
CA TYR A 67 27.74 2.94 8.49
C TYR A 67 26.47 2.51 9.24
N CYS A 68 25.92 1.38 8.81
CA CYS A 68 24.73 0.76 9.38
C CYS A 68 24.81 -0.72 9.02
N PRO A 69 25.28 -1.59 9.92
CA PRO A 69 25.27 -3.03 9.69
C PRO A 69 23.86 -3.58 9.54
N TYR A 70 23.65 -4.38 8.48
CA TYR A 70 22.36 -5.01 8.23
C TYR A 70 22.51 -6.34 7.50
N THR A 71 21.44 -7.14 7.58
CA THR A 71 21.15 -8.18 6.59
C THR A 71 19.89 -7.82 5.82
N HIS A 72 19.97 -7.89 4.50
CA HIS A 72 18.88 -7.62 3.58
C HIS A 72 18.50 -8.91 2.85
N PHE A 73 17.29 -9.39 3.04
CA PHE A 73 16.88 -10.72 2.59
C PHE A 73 15.53 -10.68 1.86
N PHE A 74 15.34 -11.58 0.91
CA PHE A 74 14.29 -11.52 -0.11
C PHE A 74 13.51 -12.83 -0.21
N PHE A 75 12.19 -12.75 -0.20
CA PHE A 75 11.29 -13.86 -0.50
C PHE A 75 10.68 -13.68 -1.88
N ARG A 76 10.75 -14.72 -2.71
CA ARG A 76 10.35 -14.64 -4.12
C ARG A 76 8.88 -14.98 -4.31
N LEU A 77 8.15 -14.12 -5.03
CA LEU A 77 6.80 -14.36 -5.51
C LEU A 77 6.82 -15.18 -6.82
N SER A 78 5.69 -15.79 -7.19
CA SER A 78 5.62 -16.67 -8.37
C SER A 78 5.90 -15.97 -9.70
N ASP A 79 5.69 -14.65 -9.79
CA ASP A 79 5.97 -13.83 -10.97
C ASP A 79 7.44 -13.38 -11.06
N GLY A 80 8.26 -13.72 -10.07
CA GLY A 80 9.68 -13.34 -9.99
C GLY A 80 9.94 -12.01 -9.28
N SER A 81 8.92 -11.29 -8.82
CA SER A 81 9.08 -10.15 -7.93
C SER A 81 9.38 -10.61 -6.49
N TYR A 82 9.75 -9.67 -5.61
CA TYR A 82 10.12 -10.00 -4.23
C TYR A 82 9.44 -9.12 -3.18
N ILE A 83 9.19 -9.70 -2.01
CA ILE A 83 9.11 -8.94 -0.76
C ILE A 83 10.45 -9.11 -0.03
N ALA A 84 10.96 -8.03 0.54
CA ALA A 84 12.27 -7.99 1.14
C ALA A 84 12.24 -7.34 2.51
N PHE A 85 13.29 -7.58 3.30
CA PHE A 85 13.40 -7.10 4.67
C PHE A 85 14.83 -6.67 4.98
N PHE A 86 14.96 -5.65 5.82
CA PHE A 86 16.21 -5.27 6.47
C PHE A 86 16.11 -5.58 7.95
N ASP A 87 16.97 -6.46 8.44
CA ASP A 87 17.25 -6.60 9.87
C ASP A 87 18.53 -5.82 10.18
N LEU A 88 18.44 -4.85 11.09
CA LEU A 88 19.53 -3.95 11.47
C LEU A 88 20.28 -4.42 12.72
N GLY A 89 19.95 -5.60 13.26
CA GLY A 89 20.63 -6.20 14.40
C GLY A 89 20.36 -5.50 15.74
N ASP A 90 19.22 -4.80 15.87
CA ASP A 90 18.87 -4.02 17.05
C ASP A 90 17.54 -4.43 17.71
N ASP A 91 16.93 -5.54 17.26
CA ASP A 91 15.70 -6.12 17.79
C ASP A 91 14.47 -5.19 17.74
N GLN A 92 14.45 -4.21 16.85
CA GLN A 92 13.35 -3.25 16.73
C GLN A 92 12.48 -3.47 15.48
N ALA A 93 11.16 -3.53 15.66
CA ALA A 93 10.19 -3.42 14.58
C ALA A 93 9.91 -1.95 14.21
N ALA A 94 9.42 -1.70 13.00
CA ALA A 94 8.93 -0.36 12.64
C ALA A 94 7.65 -0.04 13.42
N LEU A 95 7.55 1.17 13.96
CA LEU A 95 6.30 1.63 14.57
C LEU A 95 5.26 1.95 13.47
N PRO A 96 3.98 1.58 13.64
CA PRO A 96 2.91 2.04 12.76
C PRO A 96 2.86 3.57 12.72
N SER A 97 2.48 4.13 11.58
CA SER A 97 2.33 5.58 11.47
C SER A 97 1.25 6.06 12.47
N PRO A 98 1.56 6.99 13.38
CA PRO A 98 0.69 7.32 14.53
C PRO A 98 -0.64 7.97 14.12
N ASN A 99 -0.73 8.48 12.89
CA ASN A 99 -1.92 9.12 12.32
C ASN A 99 -2.71 8.22 11.36
N THR A 100 -2.34 6.94 11.24
CA THR A 100 -2.88 6.03 10.21
C THR A 100 -3.57 4.85 10.89
N PRO A 101 -4.88 4.62 10.65
CA PRO A 101 -5.56 3.43 11.12
C PRO A 101 -4.87 2.16 10.60
N GLY A 102 -4.73 1.14 11.44
CA GLY A 102 -3.98 -0.09 11.12
C GLY A 102 -4.53 -0.93 9.96
N TRP A 103 -5.68 -0.56 9.39
CA TRP A 103 -6.23 -1.20 8.19
C TRP A 103 -5.85 -0.51 6.87
N VAL A 104 -5.28 0.70 6.92
CA VAL A 104 -5.01 1.51 5.73
C VAL A 104 -3.79 0.99 4.98
N ASN A 105 -2.62 0.92 5.63
CA ASN A 105 -1.40 0.44 4.99
C ASN A 105 -1.38 -1.09 5.00
N HIS A 106 -1.30 -1.70 3.83
CA HIS A 106 -1.18 -3.14 3.65
C HIS A 106 -0.51 -3.46 2.31
N ILE A 107 0.02 -4.67 2.19
CA ILE A 107 0.44 -5.24 0.90
C ILE A 107 -0.43 -6.47 0.60
N ALA A 108 -0.91 -6.54 -0.63
CA ALA A 108 -1.80 -7.60 -1.10
C ALA A 108 -1.07 -8.51 -2.09
N PHE A 109 -1.21 -9.82 -1.91
CA PHE A 109 -0.71 -10.84 -2.82
C PHE A 109 -1.86 -11.65 -3.40
N SER A 110 -1.76 -11.97 -4.69
CA SER A 110 -2.77 -12.78 -5.36
C SER A 110 -2.64 -14.26 -5.01
N VAL A 111 -3.77 -14.93 -4.83
CA VAL A 111 -3.90 -16.39 -4.78
C VAL A 111 -4.77 -16.89 -5.93
N GLY A 112 -4.65 -18.17 -6.29
CA GLY A 112 -5.22 -18.73 -7.51
C GLY A 112 -6.75 -18.72 -7.52
N ASP A 113 -7.38 -19.15 -6.42
CA ASP A 113 -8.83 -19.23 -6.32
C ASP A 113 -9.35 -19.11 -4.87
N LEU A 114 -10.67 -19.29 -4.69
CA LEU A 114 -11.32 -19.23 -3.38
C LEU A 114 -10.97 -20.40 -2.46
N VAL A 115 -10.63 -21.56 -3.03
CA VAL A 115 -10.21 -22.74 -2.27
C VAL A 115 -8.82 -22.48 -1.68
N ASP A 116 -7.90 -21.96 -2.49
CA ASP A 116 -6.57 -21.53 -2.03
C ASP A 116 -6.68 -20.47 -0.94
N LEU A 117 -7.54 -19.47 -1.10
CA LEU A 117 -7.76 -18.44 -0.10
C LEU A 117 -8.27 -19.02 1.24
N ALA A 118 -9.23 -19.95 1.18
CA ALA A 118 -9.77 -20.62 2.37
C ALA A 118 -8.74 -21.54 3.04
N ASN A 119 -7.93 -22.24 2.24
CA ASN A 119 -6.83 -23.09 2.72
C ASN A 119 -5.75 -22.25 3.42
N MET A 120 -5.36 -21.11 2.83
CA MET A 120 -4.39 -20.20 3.44
C MET A 120 -4.91 -19.61 4.75
N LYS A 121 -6.18 -19.21 4.81
CA LYS A 121 -6.81 -18.80 6.07
C LYS A 121 -6.68 -19.89 7.14
N THR A 122 -7.06 -21.13 6.80
CA THR A 122 -7.01 -22.26 7.74
C THR A 122 -5.59 -22.54 8.20
N ARG A 123 -4.61 -22.50 7.28
CA ARG A 123 -3.19 -22.66 7.57
C ARG A 123 -2.69 -21.60 8.54
N LEU A 124 -2.94 -20.31 8.26
CA LEU A 124 -2.54 -19.20 9.13
C LEU A 124 -3.10 -19.36 10.55
N GLN A 125 -4.39 -19.69 10.66
CA GLN A 125 -5.04 -19.91 11.95
C GLN A 125 -4.47 -21.12 12.71
N ALA A 126 -4.08 -22.18 12.01
CA ALA A 126 -3.42 -23.34 12.61
C ALA A 126 -2.03 -23.01 13.18
N HIS A 127 -1.38 -21.95 12.68
CA HIS A 127 -0.14 -21.40 13.22
C HIS A 127 -0.36 -20.27 14.26
N GLY A 128 -1.60 -20.09 14.75
CA GLY A 128 -1.91 -19.11 15.79
C GLY A 128 -2.00 -17.66 15.31
N ILE A 129 -2.08 -17.44 13.99
CA ILE A 129 -2.20 -16.09 13.41
C ILE A 129 -3.67 -15.69 13.36
N ASP A 130 -3.98 -14.50 13.88
CA ASP A 130 -5.31 -13.92 13.80
C ASP A 130 -5.61 -13.46 12.37
N VAL A 131 -6.68 -14.00 11.79
CA VAL A 131 -7.09 -13.72 10.41
C VAL A 131 -8.50 -13.14 10.37
N ILE A 132 -8.63 -11.93 9.83
CA ILE A 132 -9.92 -11.38 9.40
C ILE A 132 -10.36 -12.19 8.17
N GLY A 133 -11.49 -12.88 8.32
CA GLY A 133 -12.02 -13.82 7.32
C GLY A 133 -12.39 -13.17 5.98
N ILE A 134 -12.86 -14.03 5.07
CA ILE A 134 -13.11 -13.68 3.66
C ILE A 134 -14.05 -12.47 3.57
N THR A 135 -13.45 -11.32 3.26
CA THR A 135 -14.14 -10.06 3.07
C THR A 135 -14.48 -9.93 1.59
N ASP A 136 -15.73 -9.54 1.30
CA ASP A 136 -16.21 -9.38 -0.06
C ASP A 136 -16.03 -7.92 -0.53
N HIS A 137 -15.32 -7.74 -1.65
CA HIS A 137 -15.09 -6.46 -2.30
C HIS A 137 -15.82 -6.38 -3.65
N HIS A 138 -16.78 -7.28 -3.91
CA HIS A 138 -17.52 -7.51 -5.15
C HIS A 138 -16.66 -8.01 -6.32
N VAL A 139 -15.57 -7.32 -6.62
CA VAL A 139 -14.63 -7.64 -7.70
C VAL A 139 -13.52 -8.61 -7.27
N PHE A 140 -13.29 -8.75 -5.97
CA PHE A 140 -12.35 -9.68 -5.37
C PHE A 140 -12.78 -10.07 -3.97
N LYS A 141 -12.19 -11.14 -3.43
CA LYS A 141 -12.35 -11.57 -2.05
C LYS A 141 -11.00 -11.72 -1.38
N SER A 142 -10.91 -11.33 -0.11
CA SER A 142 -9.62 -11.24 0.58
C SER A 142 -9.68 -11.69 2.03
N ILE A 143 -8.54 -12.10 2.57
CA ILE A 143 -8.31 -12.25 4.01
C ILE A 143 -7.22 -11.27 4.45
N TYR A 144 -7.26 -10.84 5.71
CA TYR A 144 -6.28 -9.91 6.27
C TYR A 144 -5.68 -10.43 7.57
N PHE A 145 -4.38 -10.25 7.74
CA PHE A 145 -3.62 -10.67 8.91
C PHE A 145 -2.37 -9.79 9.06
N PHE A 146 -1.65 -9.95 10.16
CA PHE A 146 -0.38 -9.25 10.39
C PHE A 146 0.78 -10.24 10.39
N ASP A 147 1.92 -9.80 9.89
CA ASP A 147 3.20 -10.50 10.06
C ASP A 147 3.80 -10.19 11.46
N PRO A 148 4.92 -10.84 11.83
CA PRO A 148 5.60 -10.60 13.10
C PRO A 148 6.15 -9.17 13.27
N ASN A 149 6.32 -8.44 12.16
CA ASN A 149 6.83 -7.07 12.14
C ASN A 149 5.71 -6.01 12.23
N GLY A 150 4.44 -6.43 12.33
CA GLY A 150 3.28 -5.54 12.37
C GLY A 150 2.87 -5.00 10.98
N VAL A 151 3.36 -5.60 9.90
CA VAL A 151 2.93 -5.32 8.52
C VAL A 151 1.60 -6.02 8.28
N ARG A 152 0.58 -5.26 7.87
CA ARG A 152 -0.69 -5.84 7.45
C ARG A 152 -0.55 -6.45 6.06
N LEU A 153 -0.90 -7.73 5.97
CA LEU A 153 -0.91 -8.49 4.72
C LEU A 153 -2.35 -8.78 4.30
N GLU A 154 -2.54 -8.87 2.99
CA GLU A 154 -3.76 -9.30 2.34
C GLU A 154 -3.43 -10.45 1.37
N LEU A 155 -4.21 -11.53 1.42
CA LEU A 155 -4.27 -12.48 0.32
C LEU A 155 -5.60 -12.28 -0.41
N THR A 156 -5.55 -12.17 -1.73
CA THR A 156 -6.67 -11.74 -2.56
C THR A 156 -6.88 -12.69 -3.72
N VAL A 157 -8.13 -13.07 -3.98
CA VAL A 157 -8.54 -13.71 -5.24
C VAL A 157 -9.35 -12.73 -6.08
N GLN A 158 -8.90 -12.51 -7.31
CA GLN A 158 -9.60 -11.69 -8.29
C GLN A 158 -10.81 -12.47 -8.86
N LEU A 159 -12.01 -11.91 -8.73
CA LEU A 159 -13.25 -12.53 -9.24
C LEU A 159 -13.74 -11.88 -10.54
N ALA A 160 -13.56 -10.56 -10.68
CA ALA A 160 -13.90 -9.85 -11.90
C ALA A 160 -12.93 -10.21 -13.03
N SER A 161 -13.46 -10.35 -14.24
CA SER A 161 -12.64 -10.65 -15.42
C SER A 161 -11.74 -9.46 -15.78
N ALA A 162 -10.70 -9.71 -16.59
CA ALA A 162 -9.86 -8.63 -17.12
C ALA A 162 -10.68 -7.61 -17.93
N GLN A 163 -11.76 -8.05 -18.60
CA GLN A 163 -12.66 -7.16 -19.33
C GLN A 163 -13.48 -6.28 -18.37
N ASP A 164 -13.97 -6.84 -17.27
CA ASP A 164 -14.70 -6.07 -16.25
C ASP A 164 -13.79 -5.02 -15.61
N MET A 165 -12.55 -5.41 -15.26
CA MET A 165 -11.55 -4.50 -14.71
C MET A 165 -11.15 -3.42 -15.72
N ALA A 166 -10.97 -3.77 -17.00
CA ALA A 166 -10.69 -2.81 -18.05
C ALA A 166 -11.84 -1.80 -18.22
N LYS A 167 -13.08 -2.27 -18.19
CA LYS A 167 -14.26 -1.41 -18.24
C LYS A 167 -14.31 -0.47 -17.02
N ASP A 168 -14.13 -0.99 -15.81
CA ASP A 168 -14.12 -0.18 -14.59
C ASP A 168 -13.01 0.90 -14.62
N SER A 169 -11.83 0.56 -15.15
CA SER A 169 -10.71 1.50 -15.27
C SER A 169 -11.06 2.78 -16.06
N THR A 170 -12.02 2.71 -16.99
CA THR A 170 -12.45 3.86 -17.79
C THR A 170 -13.20 4.92 -16.96
N HIS A 171 -13.78 4.53 -15.82
CA HIS A 171 -14.51 5.41 -14.92
C HIS A 171 -13.68 5.88 -13.72
N ALA A 172 -12.54 5.23 -13.42
CA ALA A 172 -11.75 5.50 -12.22
C ALA A 172 -11.40 6.99 -12.03
N ARG A 173 -11.04 7.69 -13.11
CA ARG A 173 -10.73 9.13 -13.03
C ARG A 173 -11.96 9.97 -12.69
N ALA A 174 -13.11 9.68 -13.27
CA ALA A 174 -14.35 10.39 -12.97
C ALA A 174 -14.73 10.21 -11.50
N ARG A 175 -14.68 8.97 -10.99
CA ARG A 175 -14.96 8.67 -9.58
C ARG A 175 -14.01 9.38 -8.60
N LEU A 176 -12.72 9.48 -8.94
CA LEU A 176 -11.77 10.25 -8.13
C LEU A 176 -12.07 11.77 -8.15
N ASN A 177 -12.53 12.29 -9.28
CA ASN A 177 -12.95 13.69 -9.38
C ASN A 177 -14.17 13.96 -8.49
N GLU A 178 -15.15 13.04 -8.45
CA GLU A 178 -16.33 13.13 -7.56
C GLU A 178 -15.93 13.17 -6.08
N TRP A 179 -15.04 12.27 -5.65
CA TRP A 179 -14.49 12.30 -4.29
C TRP A 179 -13.81 13.64 -3.97
N THR A 180 -13.05 14.18 -4.94
CA THR A 180 -12.34 15.44 -4.78
C THR A 180 -13.31 16.61 -4.64
N ALA A 181 -14.37 16.65 -5.47
CA ALA A 181 -15.43 17.66 -5.39
C ALA A 181 -16.14 17.61 -4.04
N ARG A 182 -16.61 16.42 -3.63
CA ARG A 182 -17.28 16.21 -2.33
C ARG A 182 -16.41 16.61 -1.15
N LYS A 183 -15.11 16.30 -1.19
CA LYS A 183 -14.14 16.73 -0.15
C LYS A 183 -13.97 18.25 -0.10
N ASN A 184 -14.04 18.95 -1.24
CA ASN A 184 -13.94 20.40 -1.28
C ASN A 184 -15.21 21.06 -0.72
N GLU A 185 -16.39 20.53 -1.05
CA GLU A 185 -17.66 20.94 -0.44
C GLU A 185 -17.62 20.78 1.09
N TRP A 186 -17.21 19.60 1.57
CA TRP A 186 -17.05 19.33 3.00
C TRP A 186 -16.08 20.29 3.71
N ARG A 187 -15.00 20.70 3.04
CA ARG A 187 -14.08 21.72 3.57
C ARG A 187 -14.72 23.09 3.65
N ALA A 188 -15.52 23.47 2.65
CA ALA A 188 -16.24 24.73 2.64
C ALA A 188 -17.31 24.77 3.73
N GLU A 189 -18.10 23.69 3.89
CA GLU A 189 -19.07 23.51 4.97
C GLU A 189 -18.42 23.73 6.34
N ARG A 190 -17.30 23.05 6.61
CA ARG A 190 -16.54 23.19 7.86
C ARG A 190 -15.92 24.56 8.09
N ALA A 191 -15.57 25.29 7.04
CA ALA A 191 -15.05 26.65 7.15
C ALA A 191 -16.17 27.66 7.46
N SER A 192 -17.39 27.39 7.00
CA SER A 192 -18.56 28.23 7.27
C SER A 192 -19.20 27.99 8.64
N ASP A 193 -19.04 26.79 9.20
CA ASP A 193 -19.57 26.43 10.52
C ASP A 193 -18.61 26.90 11.62
N SER A 194 -18.94 28.01 12.29
CA SER A 194 -18.16 28.61 13.38
C SER A 194 -18.44 27.96 14.75
N GLY A 195 -19.18 26.84 14.79
CA GLY A 195 -19.74 26.24 15.99
C GLY A 195 -19.00 25.02 16.56
N VAL A 196 -19.03 24.91 17.88
CA VAL A 196 -18.47 23.86 18.77
C VAL A 196 -19.21 22.52 18.61
N GLY A 197 -19.17 21.93 17.42
CA GLY A 197 -19.72 20.60 17.12
C GLY A 197 -18.64 19.69 16.54
N THR A 198 -18.68 18.39 16.86
CA THR A 198 -17.81 17.40 16.20
C THR A 198 -18.15 17.37 14.72
N ALA A 199 -17.30 17.95 13.87
CA ALA A 199 -17.51 17.96 12.43
C ALA A 199 -17.78 16.54 11.92
N THR A 200 -18.91 16.34 11.25
CA THR A 200 -19.31 15.06 10.67
C THR A 200 -18.21 14.56 9.75
N LYS A 201 -17.88 13.26 9.84
CA LYS A 201 -16.87 12.65 8.96
C LYS A 201 -17.32 12.76 7.50
N LEU A 202 -16.35 13.02 6.62
CA LEU A 202 -16.58 13.00 5.18
C LEU A 202 -17.09 11.63 4.73
N THR A 203 -18.19 11.62 4.00
CA THR A 203 -18.75 10.44 3.34
C THR A 203 -18.64 10.57 1.82
N PRO A 204 -18.48 9.45 1.09
CA PRO A 204 -18.56 9.47 -0.37
C PRO A 204 -20.01 9.75 -0.81
N LEU A 205 -20.18 10.13 -2.08
CA LEU A 205 -21.51 10.32 -2.68
C LEU A 205 -22.25 9.00 -2.89
N HIS A 206 -21.51 7.91 -3.12
CA HIS A 206 -22.02 6.57 -3.29
C HIS A 206 -21.11 5.58 -2.56
N ASN A 207 -21.72 4.63 -1.84
CA ASN A 207 -20.99 3.51 -1.25
C ASN A 207 -20.97 2.36 -2.25
N ASP A 208 -19.77 1.87 -2.58
CA ASP A 208 -19.59 0.71 -3.47
C ASP A 208 -20.02 -0.61 -2.83
N ARG A 209 -20.38 -0.57 -1.54
CA ARG A 209 -20.91 -1.70 -0.78
C ARG A 209 -22.25 -1.30 -0.18
N PRO A 210 -23.23 -2.22 -0.08
CA PRO A 210 -24.36 -2.01 0.80
C PRO A 210 -23.84 -1.77 2.22
N GLU A 211 -24.42 -0.79 2.93
CA GLU A 211 -24.13 -0.62 4.36
C GLU A 211 -24.44 -1.95 5.05
N ILE A 212 -23.49 -2.46 5.82
CA ILE A 212 -23.74 -3.63 6.66
C ILE A 212 -24.73 -3.14 7.71
N GLY A 213 -26.01 -3.51 7.55
CA GLY A 213 -27.06 -3.30 8.53
C GLY A 213 -26.85 -4.14 9.78
#